data_AF-A0A3M5GKG1-F1
#
_entry.id   AF-A0A3M5GKG1-F1
#
_cell.length_a   1.000
_cell.length_b   1.000
_cell.length_c   1.000
_cell.angle_alpha   90.00
_cell.angle_beta   90.00
_cell.angle_gamma   90.00
#
_symmetry.space_group_name_H-M   'P 1'
#
loop_
_entity.id
_entity.type
_entity.pdbx_description
1 polymer ?
#
loop_
_entity_poly.entity_id
_entity_poly.type
_entity_poly.pdbx_seq_one_letter_code
_entity_poly.pdbx_strand_id
1 'polypeptide(L)' 'MVAEGIETDEIRRLVKQWGCDEGQGYLISKPMEADAVLNWLGPDRRLQTVTEAAEAAVIRDKRL' A
#
# COMPACT_ATOMS: atom_id res chain seq x y z
N MET A 1 -8.24 4.91 11.97
CA MET A 1 -9.63 4.52 11.63
C MET A 1 -9.59 4.01 10.21
N VAL A 2 -10.30 2.92 9.92
CA VAL A 2 -10.41 2.34 8.57
C VAL A 2 -11.78 2.67 8.00
N ALA A 3 -11.85 3.19 6.78
CA ALA A 3 -13.09 3.36 6.05
C ALA A 3 -13.41 2.10 5.23
N GLU A 4 -14.48 1.38 5.58
CA GLU A 4 -14.94 0.20 4.85
C GLU A 4 -16.06 0.54 3.84
N GLY A 5 -16.23 -0.29 2.82
CA GLY A 5 -17.25 -0.10 1.77
C GLY A 5 -16.91 0.97 0.72
N ILE A 6 -15.62 1.21 0.45
CA ILE A 6 -15.19 2.14 -0.61
C ILE A 6 -15.42 1.49 -1.99
N GLU A 7 -16.55 1.82 -2.61
CA GLU A 7 -16.96 1.25 -3.90
C GLU A 7 -16.75 2.20 -5.09
N THR A 8 -16.67 3.51 -4.85
CA THR A 8 -16.49 4.53 -5.90
C THR A 8 -15.38 5.52 -5.55
N ASP A 9 -14.79 6.14 -6.57
CA ASP A 9 -13.73 7.14 -6.35
C ASP A 9 -14.23 8.39 -5.59
N GLU A 10 -15.52 8.68 -5.67
CA GLU A 10 -16.17 9.75 -4.92
C GLU A 10 -16.13 9.47 -3.42
N ILE A 11 -16.49 8.26 -3.00
CA ILE A 11 -16.41 7.81 -1.60
C ILE A 11 -14.96 7.86 -1.12
N ARG A 12 -14.01 7.35 -1.91
CA ARG A 12 -12.57 7.38 -1.60
C ARG A 12 -12.08 8.81 -1.33
N ARG A 13 -12.45 9.76 -2.19
CA ARG A 13 -12.05 11.17 -2.04
C ARG A 13 -12.65 11.81 -0.78
N LEU A 14 -13.92 11.52 -0.48
CA LEU A 14 -14.62 12.06 0.67
C LEU A 14 -13.99 11.60 1.99
N VAL A 15 -13.80 10.29 2.18
CA VAL A 15 -13.21 9.75 3.43
C VAL A 15 -11.77 10.21 3.62
N LYS A 16 -11.02 10.42 2.53
CA LYS A 16 -9.68 10.99 2.60
C LYS A 16 -9.69 12.45 3.05
N GLN A 17 -10.66 13.25 2.62
CA GLN A 17 -10.81 14.64 3.08
C GLN A 17 -11.18 14.72 4.57
N TRP A 18 -11.87 13.69 5.09
CA TRP A 18 -12.17 13.57 6.52
C TRP A 18 -10.97 13.09 7.36
N GLY A 19 -9.81 12.86 6.75
CA GLY A 19 -8.59 12.41 7.44
C GLY A 19 -8.51 10.90 7.66
N CYS A 20 -9.23 10.10 6.86
CA CYS A 20 -9.10 8.66 6.88
C CYS A 20 -8.05 8.20 5.84
N ASP A 21 -6.93 7.67 6.35
CA ASP A 21 -5.79 7.24 5.52
C ASP A 21 -5.83 5.75 5.15
N GLU A 22 -6.65 4.96 5.86
CA GLU A 22 -6.81 3.52 5.65
C GLU A 22 -8.22 3.20 5.16
N GLY A 23 -8.36 2.28 4.20
CA GLY A 23 -9.68 1.90 3.71
C GLY A 23 -9.74 0.55 3.00
N GLN A 24 -10.95 0.02 2.92
CA GLN A 24 -11.31 -1.24 2.26
C GLN A 24 -12.56 -1.04 1.40
N GLY A 25 -12.61 -1.69 0.24
CA GLY A 25 -13.81 -1.75 -0.58
C GLY A 25 -13.51 -2.24 -1.99
N TYR A 26 -14.57 -2.50 -2.77
CA TYR A 26 -14.46 -3.11 -4.09
C TYR A 26 -13.73 -2.23 -5.11
N LEU A 27 -13.64 -0.90 -4.88
CA LEU A 27 -12.80 -0.01 -5.67
C LEU A 27 -11.32 -0.36 -5.55
N ILE A 28 -10.88 -0.81 -4.36
CA ILE A 28 -9.48 -1.16 -4.07
C ILE A 28 -9.20 -2.58 -4.55
N SER A 29 -10.05 -3.52 -4.13
CA SER A 29 -10.07 -4.89 -4.61
C SER A 29 -11.31 -5.63 -4.14
N LYS A 30 -11.70 -6.66 -4.88
CA LYS A 30 -12.68 -7.65 -4.39
C LYS A 30 -11.99 -8.60 -3.40
N PRO A 31 -12.74 -9.26 -2.49
CA PRO A 31 -12.25 -10.41 -1.75
C PRO A 31 -11.63 -11.44 -2.72
N MET A 32 -10.50 -11.99 -2.35
CA MET A 32 -9.74 -12.92 -3.16
C MET A 32 -9.17 -14.03 -2.29
N GLU A 33 -8.88 -15.17 -2.92
CA GLU A 33 -8.15 -16.26 -2.28
C GLU A 33 -6.73 -15.82 -1.89
N ALA A 34 -6.16 -16.46 -0.87
CA ALA A 34 -4.88 -16.07 -0.29
C ALA A 34 -3.72 -16.10 -1.31
N ASP A 35 -3.75 -17.06 -2.23
CA ASP A 35 -2.75 -17.22 -3.29
C ASP A 35 -2.81 -16.11 -4.35
N ALA A 36 -3.97 -15.48 -4.54
CA ALA A 36 -4.16 -14.37 -5.47
C ALA A 36 -3.59 -13.03 -4.96
N VAL A 37 -3.34 -12.90 -3.65
CA VAL A 37 -2.87 -11.65 -3.03
C VAL A 37 -1.53 -11.19 -3.59
N LEU A 38 -0.58 -12.12 -3.78
CA LEU A 38 0.75 -11.79 -4.31
C LEU A 38 0.66 -11.22 -5.73
N ASN A 39 -0.20 -11.80 -6.56
CA ASN A 39 -0.45 -11.31 -7.91
C ASN A 39 -1.12 -9.93 -7.91
N TRP A 40 -2.05 -9.69 -6.98
CA TRP A 40 -2.71 -8.38 -6.82
C TRP A 40 -1.77 -7.29 -6.28
N LEU A 41 -0.83 -7.64 -5.40
CA LEU A 41 0.20 -6.70 -4.94
C LEU A 41 1.11 -6.29 -6.09
N GLY A 42 1.39 -7.19 -7.03
CA GLY A 42 2.27 -6.95 -8.17
C GLY A 42 3.75 -6.82 -7.76
N PRO A 43 4.68 -6.80 -8.73
CA PRO A 43 6.12 -6.84 -8.46
C PRO A 43 6.68 -5.56 -7.80
N ASP A 44 6.02 -4.41 -7.98
CA ASP A 44 6.58 -3.07 -7.63
C ASP A 44 5.92 -2.38 -6.43
N ARG A 45 5.02 -3.04 -5.71
CA ARG A 45 4.26 -2.39 -4.63
C ARG A 45 5.03 -2.40 -3.30
N ARG A 46 6.17 -1.70 -3.28
CA ARG A 46 6.90 -1.28 -2.07
C ARG A 46 7.14 -2.37 -1.01
N LEU A 47 8.01 -3.33 -1.35
CA LEU A 47 9.02 -3.85 -0.41
C LEU A 47 10.31 -2.99 -0.42
N GLN A 48 10.28 -1.83 -1.08
CA GLN A 48 11.43 -0.93 -1.27
C GLN A 48 11.98 -0.35 0.04
N THR A 49 11.16 -0.21 1.08
CA THR A 49 11.58 0.43 2.34
C THR A 49 12.67 -0.33 3.10
N VAL A 50 12.75 -1.66 2.96
CA VAL A 50 13.81 -2.45 3.59
C VAL A 50 15.07 -2.52 2.73
N THR A 51 14.92 -2.62 1.40
CA THR A 51 16.07 -2.69 0.48
C THR A 51 16.76 -1.34 0.33
N GLU A 52 16.02 -0.24 0.17
CA GLU A 52 16.59 1.12 0.06
C GLU A 52 17.25 1.57 1.36
N ALA A 53 16.68 1.22 2.52
CA ALA A 53 17.29 1.50 3.82
C ALA A 53 18.58 0.70 4.04
N ALA A 54 18.59 -0.57 3.62
CA ALA A 54 19.78 -1.42 3.68
C ALA A 54 20.87 -0.93 2.71
N GLU A 55 20.53 -0.58 1.47
CA GLU A 55 21.47 -0.02 0.50
C GLU A 55 22.05 1.32 0.96
N ALA A 56 21.23 2.22 1.49
CA ALA A 56 21.70 3.50 2.04
C ALA A 56 22.63 3.32 3.26
N ALA A 57 22.41 2.30 4.08
CA ALA A 57 23.31 1.95 5.19
C ALA A 57 24.64 1.39 4.69
N VAL A 58 24.62 0.50 3.69
CA VAL A 58 25.82 -0.10 3.08
C VAL A 58 26.67 0.95 2.34
N ILE A 59 26.03 1.90 1.65
CA ILE A 59 26.74 2.98 0.92
C ILE A 59 27.43 3.94 1.89
N ARG A 60 26.84 4.20 3.07
CA ARG A 60 27.43 5.05 4.11
C ARG A 60 28.66 4.40 4.75
N ASP A 61 28.63 3.08 4.97
CA ASP A 61 29.75 2.32 5.56
C ASP A 61 30.97 2.25 4.62
N LYS A 62 30.76 2.18 3.30
CA LYS A 62 31.83 2.14 2.29
C LYS A 62 32.47 3.50 1.95
N ARG A 63 32.00 4.60 2.55
CA ARG A 63 32.55 5.96 2.36
C ARG A 63 33.42 6.44 3.53
N LEU A 64 33.69 5.56 4.50
CA LEU A 64 34.66 5.76 5.58
C LEU A 64 35.96 5.00 5.29
#